data_AF-A0A6L7X1N9-F1
#
_entry.id   AF-A0A6L7X1N9-F1
#
_cell.length_a   1.000
_cell.length_b   1.000
_cell.length_c   1.000
_cell.angle_alpha   90.00
_cell.angle_beta   90.00
_cell.angle_gamma   90.00
#
_symmetry.space_group_name_H-M   'P 1'
#
loop_
_entity.id
_entity.type
_entity.pdbx_description
1 polymer ?
#
loop_
_entity_poly.entity_id
_entity_poly.type
_entity_poly.pdbx_seq_one_letter_code
_entity_poly.pdbx_strand_id
1 'polypeptide(L)'
;MKTTEHGIQDSRDVENMYHMRLMTLLQELVRERGYKGAARVLEIDQRTVAESAKTGRLSRRAREALERALQEGVGSAAARQRERNDKLEERVEALESAMGALRSEMESMGKEARRRLSKVEGAVDALGRDGDVSTKTTGAGHAGAGPSRQSADEGGGGTPEREGSPAPKSPTWREYPELVTLEAADDDEEVFGEAWPLIVEWREMKESHPDEGKGLEWLAGRERLLEVELALMEDHEMTLPPEKQPLHGLDRSGQVSWRRKALFGTRRARARSEIVTWVWRVLTLRWLWTLR
;
A
#
# COMPACT_ATOMS: atom_id res chain seq x y z
N MET A 1 48.37 53.15 -10.40
CA MET A 1 47.08 53.50 -9.75
C MET A 1 45.92 52.82 -10.49
N LYS A 2 45.69 51.51 -10.26
CA LYS A 2 44.60 50.73 -10.90
C LYS A 2 43.91 49.75 -9.94
N THR A 3 44.14 49.86 -8.63
CA THR A 3 43.69 48.88 -7.62
C THR A 3 42.36 49.23 -6.96
N THR A 4 41.77 50.41 -7.22
CA THR A 4 40.51 50.85 -6.58
C THR A 4 39.24 50.42 -7.32
N GLU A 5 39.32 50.03 -8.59
CA GLU A 5 38.11 49.68 -9.36
C GLU A 5 37.62 48.24 -9.11
N HIS A 6 38.49 47.30 -8.75
CA HIS A 6 38.08 45.91 -8.46
C HIS A 6 37.26 45.76 -7.18
N GLY A 7 37.53 46.54 -6.13
CA GLY A 7 36.80 46.42 -4.85
C GLY A 7 35.34 46.92 -4.89
N ILE A 8 34.98 47.78 -5.85
CA ILE A 8 33.62 48.32 -5.98
C ILE A 8 32.69 47.34 -6.70
N GLN A 9 33.25 46.49 -7.58
CA GLN A 9 32.50 45.48 -8.31
C GLN A 9 32.05 44.34 -7.36
N ASP A 10 32.97 43.81 -6.55
CA ASP A 10 32.70 42.73 -5.59
C ASP A 10 31.61 43.11 -4.58
N SER A 11 31.60 44.36 -4.11
CA SER A 11 30.57 44.82 -3.16
C SER A 11 29.17 44.87 -3.77
N ARG A 12 29.06 45.17 -5.07
CA ARG A 12 27.76 45.21 -5.77
C ARG A 12 27.24 43.80 -6.04
N ASP A 13 28.12 42.86 -6.34
CA ASP A 13 27.74 41.48 -6.61
C ASP A 13 27.25 40.78 -5.34
N VAL A 14 27.90 41.02 -4.19
CA VAL A 14 27.44 40.53 -2.89
C VAL A 14 26.07 41.11 -2.52
N GLU A 15 25.86 42.41 -2.73
CA GLU A 15 24.56 43.04 -2.44
C GLU A 15 23.44 42.52 -3.35
N ASN A 16 23.75 42.27 -4.63
CA ASN A 16 22.82 41.66 -5.58
C ASN A 16 22.46 40.22 -5.20
N MET A 17 23.44 39.40 -4.83
CA MET A 17 23.21 38.02 -4.36
C MET A 17 22.34 38.00 -3.10
N TYR A 18 22.61 38.92 -2.19
CA TYR A 18 21.85 39.05 -0.96
C TYR A 18 20.40 39.47 -1.20
N HIS A 19 20.18 40.47 -2.07
CA HIS A 19 18.84 40.89 -2.49
C HIS A 19 18.07 39.75 -3.16
N MET A 20 18.72 38.99 -4.05
CA MET A 20 18.13 37.83 -4.71
C MET A 20 17.68 36.78 -3.69
N ARG A 21 18.52 36.47 -2.69
CA ARG A 21 18.19 35.51 -1.64
C ARG A 21 16.94 35.91 -0.84
N LEU A 22 16.83 37.18 -0.45
CA LEU A 22 15.67 37.69 0.28
C LEU A 22 14.40 37.67 -0.60
N MET A 23 14.52 37.98 -1.89
CA MET A 23 13.41 37.89 -2.84
C MET A 23 12.93 36.44 -3.02
N THR A 24 13.84 35.47 -3.09
CA THR A 24 13.46 34.05 -3.15
C THR A 24 12.70 33.62 -1.90
N LEU A 25 13.15 34.04 -0.72
CA LEU A 25 12.45 33.73 0.54
C LEU A 25 11.05 34.36 0.59
N LEU A 26 10.91 35.61 0.11
CA LEU A 26 9.62 36.27 -0.01
C LEU A 26 8.67 35.51 -0.95
N GLN A 27 9.17 35.10 -2.13
CA GLN A 27 8.37 34.33 -3.09
C GLN A 27 7.95 32.98 -2.54
N GLU A 28 8.83 32.30 -1.80
CA GLU A 28 8.51 31.04 -1.14
C GLU A 28 7.42 31.22 -0.09
N LEU A 29 7.54 32.22 0.79
CA LEU A 29 6.51 32.53 1.79
C LEU A 29 5.15 32.87 1.16
N VAL A 30 5.15 33.64 0.06
CA VAL A 30 3.92 34.00 -0.67
C VAL A 30 3.32 32.76 -1.34
N ARG A 31 4.13 31.89 -1.94
CA ARG A 31 3.66 30.64 -2.58
C ARG A 31 3.00 29.71 -1.56
N GLU A 32 3.55 29.61 -0.35
CA GLU A 32 3.05 28.69 0.67
C GLU A 32 1.81 29.20 1.40
N ARG A 33 1.80 30.48 1.79
CA ARG A 33 0.79 31.01 2.72
C ARG A 33 -0.10 32.08 2.10
N GLY A 34 0.13 32.40 0.83
CA GLY A 34 -0.47 33.54 0.15
C GLY A 34 0.03 34.88 0.71
N TYR A 35 -0.33 35.97 0.03
CA TYR A 35 0.09 37.32 0.40
C TYR A 35 -0.30 37.71 1.84
N LYS A 36 -1.50 37.32 2.28
CA LYS A 36 -2.00 37.61 3.64
C LYS A 36 -1.25 36.83 4.72
N GLY A 37 -0.86 35.59 4.44
CA GLY A 37 -0.11 34.76 5.37
C GLY A 37 1.34 35.20 5.50
N ALA A 38 1.99 35.52 4.38
CA ALA A 38 3.34 36.09 4.37
C ALA A 38 3.41 37.42 5.13
N ALA A 39 2.42 38.29 4.95
CA ALA A 39 2.30 39.56 5.66
C ALA A 39 2.23 39.40 7.19
N ARG A 40 1.45 38.42 7.67
CA ARG A 40 1.36 38.11 9.11
C ARG A 40 2.69 37.61 9.68
N VAL A 41 3.37 36.73 8.95
CA VAL A 41 4.66 36.16 9.39
C VAL A 41 5.75 37.22 9.45
N LEU A 42 5.76 38.15 8.49
CA LEU A 42 6.74 39.22 8.40
C LEU A 42 6.36 40.47 9.21
N GLU A 43 5.19 40.47 9.86
CA GLU A 43 4.63 41.61 10.60
C GLU A 43 4.59 42.92 9.77
N ILE A 44 4.27 42.81 8.48
CA ILE A 44 4.15 43.93 7.55
C ILE A 44 2.80 43.93 6.85
N ASP A 45 2.45 45.07 6.24
CA ASP A 45 1.18 45.20 5.51
C ASP A 45 1.13 44.30 4.26
N GLN A 46 -0.04 43.72 3.99
CA GLN A 46 -0.26 42.84 2.83
C GLN A 46 0.05 43.55 1.51
N ARG A 47 -0.24 44.85 1.39
CA ARG A 47 0.06 45.64 0.21
C ARG A 47 1.55 45.73 -0.02
N THR A 48 2.33 45.91 1.04
CA THR A 48 3.80 45.97 0.97
C THR A 48 4.40 44.66 0.48
N VAL A 49 3.86 43.51 0.91
CA VAL A 49 4.26 42.18 0.41
C VAL A 49 3.92 42.03 -1.07
N ALA A 50 2.68 42.34 -1.46
CA ALA A 50 2.23 42.21 -2.84
C ALA A 50 3.00 43.14 -3.80
N GLU A 51 3.26 44.38 -3.38
CA GLU A 51 4.01 45.37 -4.16
C GLU A 51 5.48 44.97 -4.30
N SER A 52 6.11 44.45 -3.23
CA SER A 52 7.50 43.98 -3.29
C SER A 52 7.64 42.74 -4.19
N ALA A 53 6.68 41.80 -4.12
CA ALA A 53 6.66 40.62 -4.98
C ALA A 53 6.42 40.98 -6.46
N LYS A 54 5.54 41.94 -6.73
CA LYS A 54 5.22 42.38 -8.10
C LYS A 54 6.33 43.20 -8.75
N THR A 55 6.97 44.08 -7.98
CA THR A 55 7.99 45.01 -8.51
C THR A 55 9.40 44.41 -8.50
N GLY A 56 9.61 43.30 -7.79
CA GLY A 56 10.93 42.71 -7.58
C GLY A 56 11.85 43.56 -6.70
N ARG A 57 11.32 44.61 -6.05
CA ARG A 57 12.05 45.52 -5.18
C ARG A 57 11.55 45.40 -3.76
N LEU A 58 12.47 45.15 -2.83
CA LEU A 58 12.15 45.06 -1.41
C LEU A 58 12.12 46.48 -0.83
N SER A 59 10.98 46.85 -0.25
CA SER A 59 10.96 48.02 0.64
C SER A 59 11.91 47.80 1.81
N ARG A 60 12.45 48.87 2.40
CA ARG A 60 13.34 48.78 3.57
C ARG A 60 12.72 47.95 4.71
N ARG A 61 11.43 48.17 5.00
CA ARG A 61 10.69 47.40 6.02
C ARG A 61 10.58 45.91 5.67
N ALA A 62 10.31 45.58 4.40
CA ALA A 62 10.26 44.19 3.96
C ALA A 62 11.64 43.51 4.04
N ARG A 63 12.72 44.23 3.71
CA ARG A 63 14.09 43.75 3.86
C ARG A 63 14.39 43.41 5.32
N GLU A 64 14.22 44.36 6.24
CA GLU A 64 14.48 44.15 7.68
C GLU A 64 13.63 43.00 8.26
N ALA A 65 12.37 42.85 7.84
CA ALA A 65 11.50 41.76 8.27
C ALA A 65 11.95 40.39 7.74
N LEU A 66 12.35 40.29 6.47
CA LEU A 66 12.85 39.06 5.88
C LEU A 66 14.20 38.64 6.48
N GLU A 67 15.05 39.59 6.82
CA GLU A 67 16.32 39.35 7.52
C GLU A 67 16.08 38.77 8.92
N ARG A 68 15.12 39.34 9.65
CA ARG A 68 14.69 38.81 10.95
C ARG A 68 14.12 37.39 10.82
N ALA A 69 13.24 37.16 9.85
CA ALA A 69 12.67 35.85 9.59
C ALA A 69 13.75 34.80 9.22
N LEU A 70 14.79 35.21 8.49
CA LEU A 70 15.93 34.35 8.15
C LEU A 70 16.76 33.99 9.39
N GLN A 71 16.95 34.92 10.32
CA GLN A 71 17.64 34.67 11.60
C GLN A 71 16.81 33.77 12.53
N GLU A 72 15.48 33.92 12.51
CA GLU A 72 14.54 33.10 13.28
C GLU A 72 14.28 31.73 12.64
N GLY A 73 14.86 31.46 11.46
CA GLY A 73 14.70 30.20 10.74
C GLY A 73 13.32 29.98 10.13
N VAL A 74 12.49 31.02 10.09
CA VAL A 74 11.12 31.02 9.57
C VAL A 74 11.18 30.91 8.05
N GLY A 75 10.77 29.75 7.52
CA GLY A 75 10.77 29.47 6.09
C GLY A 75 11.97 28.64 5.60
N SER A 76 12.87 28.19 6.49
CA SER A 76 13.94 27.28 6.07
C SER A 76 13.45 25.83 5.99
N ALA A 77 13.98 25.07 5.03
CA ALA A 77 13.81 23.61 4.95
C ALA A 77 14.11 22.90 6.30
N ALA A 78 14.91 23.51 7.17
CA ALA A 78 15.19 23.01 8.52
C ALA A 78 13.97 23.03 9.45
N ALA A 79 13.06 24.01 9.34
CA ALA A 79 11.81 24.01 10.09
C ALA A 79 10.88 22.87 9.63
N ARG A 80 10.81 22.62 8.32
CA ARG A 80 10.08 21.46 7.76
C ARG A 80 10.72 20.14 8.15
N GLN A 81 12.05 20.09 8.23
CA GLN A 81 12.76 18.88 8.65
C GLN A 81 12.52 18.58 10.13
N ARG A 82 12.47 19.60 10.99
CA ARG A 82 12.13 19.42 12.40
C ARG A 82 10.69 18.93 12.56
N GLU A 83 9.71 19.60 11.95
CA GLU A 83 8.30 19.15 12.03
C GLU A 83 8.10 17.72 11.48
N ARG A 84 8.83 17.35 10.41
CA ARG A 84 8.82 15.98 9.88
C ARG A 84 9.48 15.00 10.83
N ASN A 85 10.61 15.36 11.45
CA ASN A 85 11.30 14.52 12.41
C ASN A 85 10.42 14.31 13.66
N ASP A 86 9.83 15.36 14.22
CA ASP A 86 8.94 15.27 15.38
C ASP A 86 7.75 14.34 15.09
N LYS A 87 7.17 14.44 13.89
CA LYS A 87 6.07 13.57 13.46
C LYS A 87 6.48 12.13 13.18
N LEU A 88 7.74 11.91 12.78
CA LEU A 88 8.30 10.57 12.63
C LEU A 88 8.57 9.95 14.01
N GLU A 89 9.06 10.74 14.95
CA GLU A 89 9.29 10.33 16.34
C GLU A 89 7.98 9.92 17.02
N GLU A 90 6.93 10.74 16.90
CA GLU A 90 5.58 10.38 17.40
C GLU A 90 5.05 9.08 16.78
N ARG A 91 5.32 8.84 15.49
CA ARG A 91 4.93 7.59 14.81
C ARG A 91 5.74 6.39 15.28
N VAL A 92 7.03 6.56 15.57
CA VAL A 92 7.88 5.51 16.10
C VAL A 92 7.42 5.14 17.50
N GLU A 93 7.16 6.12 18.37
CA GLU A 93 6.63 5.86 19.72
C GLU A 93 5.27 5.14 19.69
N ALA A 94 4.38 5.53 18.76
CA ALA A 94 3.09 4.87 18.56
C ALA A 94 3.25 3.42 18.08
N LEU A 95 4.21 3.16 17.18
CA LEU A 95 4.52 1.82 16.69
C LEU A 95 5.15 0.95 17.78
N GLU A 96 6.09 1.49 18.56
CA GLU A 96 6.69 0.78 19.70
C GLU A 96 5.65 0.43 20.74
N SER A 97 4.73 1.35 21.05
CA SER A 97 3.59 1.09 21.94
C SER A 97 2.68 -0.01 21.39
N ALA A 98 2.38 0.02 20.09
CA ALA A 98 1.57 -1.01 19.44
C ALA A 98 2.26 -2.38 19.42
N MET A 99 3.57 -2.43 19.16
CA MET A 99 4.37 -3.65 19.22
C MET A 99 4.45 -4.21 20.64
N GLY A 100 4.58 -3.35 21.66
CA GLY A 100 4.54 -3.74 23.07
C GLY A 100 3.19 -4.37 23.46
N ALA A 101 2.09 -3.79 22.97
CA ALA A 101 0.75 -4.34 23.15
C ALA A 101 0.61 -5.71 22.46
N LEU A 102 1.03 -5.82 21.20
CA LEU A 102 0.99 -7.08 20.43
C LEU A 102 1.82 -8.18 21.11
N ARG A 103 3.02 -7.86 21.60
CA ARG A 103 3.87 -8.80 22.33
C ARG A 103 3.20 -9.31 23.60
N SER A 104 2.56 -8.40 24.35
CA SER A 104 1.82 -8.75 25.56
C SER A 104 0.63 -9.67 25.25
N GLU A 105 -0.06 -9.42 24.13
CA GLU A 105 -1.16 -10.25 23.65
C GLU A 105 -0.66 -11.64 23.22
N MET A 106 0.45 -11.72 22.47
CA MET A 106 1.08 -13.00 22.10
C MET A 106 1.55 -13.80 23.31
N GLU A 107 2.10 -13.15 24.33
CA GLU A 107 2.45 -13.82 25.59
C GLU A 107 1.21 -14.34 26.32
N SER A 108 0.09 -13.61 26.28
CA SER A 108 -1.17 -14.07 26.87
C SER A 108 -1.74 -15.28 26.12
N MET A 109 -1.75 -15.25 24.78
CA MET A 109 -2.16 -16.38 23.93
C MET A 109 -1.24 -17.58 24.12
N GLY A 110 0.08 -17.37 24.23
CA GLY A 110 1.03 -18.44 24.50
C GLY A 110 0.82 -19.10 25.86
N LYS A 111 0.49 -18.32 26.90
CA LYS A 111 0.10 -18.86 28.22
C LYS A 111 -1.20 -19.65 28.14
N GLU A 112 -2.18 -19.18 27.38
CA GLU A 112 -3.45 -19.89 27.18
C GLU A 112 -3.26 -21.19 26.40
N ALA A 113 -2.47 -21.18 25.32
CA ALA A 113 -2.14 -22.35 24.54
C ALA A 113 -1.44 -23.42 25.39
N ARG A 114 -0.46 -23.02 26.23
CA ARG A 114 0.19 -23.95 27.18
C ARG A 114 -0.80 -24.55 28.18
N ARG A 115 -1.75 -23.75 28.69
CA ARG A 115 -2.81 -24.25 29.59
C ARG A 115 -3.76 -25.23 28.89
N ARG A 116 -4.06 -25.02 27.61
CA ARG A 116 -4.88 -25.94 26.82
C ARG A 116 -4.12 -27.24 26.54
N LEU A 117 -2.85 -27.16 26.16
CA LEU A 117 -1.98 -28.32 25.98
C LEU A 117 -1.85 -29.14 27.27
N SER A 118 -1.59 -28.51 28.42
CA SER A 118 -1.49 -29.25 29.69
C SER A 118 -2.79 -29.94 30.09
N LYS A 119 -3.96 -29.39 29.72
CA LYS A 119 -5.26 -30.03 29.93
C LYS A 119 -5.45 -31.24 29.00
N VAL A 120 -5.02 -31.13 27.75
CA VAL A 120 -5.08 -32.23 26.78
C VAL A 120 -4.13 -33.35 27.19
N GLU A 121 -2.90 -33.04 27.58
CA GLU A 121 -1.94 -34.02 28.10
C GLU A 121 -2.51 -34.75 29.33
N GLY A 122 -3.09 -34.03 30.29
CA GLY A 122 -3.74 -34.66 31.44
C GLY A 122 -4.94 -35.55 31.08
N ALA A 123 -5.72 -35.19 30.06
CA ALA A 123 -6.84 -35.99 29.57
C ALA A 123 -6.37 -37.25 28.81
N VAL A 124 -5.29 -37.13 28.03
CA VAL A 124 -4.65 -38.26 27.33
C VAL A 124 -4.03 -39.23 28.35
N ASP A 125 -3.36 -38.74 29.39
CA ASP A 125 -2.83 -39.57 30.48
C ASP A 125 -3.94 -40.28 31.27
N ALA A 126 -5.11 -39.65 31.44
CA ALA A 126 -6.26 -40.28 32.07
C ALA A 126 -6.83 -41.40 31.19
N LEU A 127 -6.98 -41.16 29.88
CA LEU A 127 -7.43 -42.17 28.91
C LEU A 127 -6.43 -43.32 28.73
N GLY A 128 -5.12 -43.03 28.82
CA GLY A 128 -4.06 -44.03 28.75
C GLY A 128 -4.02 -44.98 29.96
N ARG A 129 -4.47 -44.52 31.14
CA ARG A 129 -4.60 -45.38 32.33
C ARG A 129 -5.83 -46.30 32.29
N ASP A 130 -6.90 -45.88 31.61
CA ASP A 130 -8.09 -46.72 31.41
C ASP A 130 -7.95 -47.68 30.21
N GLY A 131 -6.95 -47.48 29.35
CA GLY A 131 -6.68 -48.29 28.15
C GLY A 131 -5.83 -49.55 28.34
N ASP A 132 -5.29 -49.81 29.53
CA ASP A 132 -4.44 -51.00 29.81
C ASP A 132 -5.25 -52.27 30.14
N VAL A 133 -6.57 -52.24 29.90
CA VAL A 133 -7.44 -53.41 29.95
C VAL A 133 -8.19 -53.52 28.63
N SER A 134 -7.79 -54.50 27.81
CA SER A 134 -8.54 -55.02 26.65
C SER A 134 -8.07 -54.55 25.26
N THR A 135 -6.93 -55.06 24.80
CA THR A 135 -6.81 -55.50 23.39
C THR A 135 -5.99 -56.79 23.30
N LYS A 136 -6.67 -57.92 23.49
CA LYS A 136 -6.22 -59.24 23.02
C LYS A 136 -7.28 -59.76 22.07
N THR A 137 -6.85 -60.51 21.04
CA THR A 137 -7.64 -61.20 19.97
C THR A 137 -8.27 -60.26 18.94
N THR A 138 -8.07 -60.34 17.62
CA THR A 138 -7.76 -61.39 16.60
C THR A 138 -7.27 -60.62 15.34
N GLY A 139 -6.35 -61.04 14.47
CA GLY A 139 -6.16 -62.35 13.85
C GLY A 139 -6.84 -62.40 12.46
N ALA A 140 -6.05 -62.58 11.39
CA ALA A 140 -6.40 -62.74 9.95
C ALA A 140 -6.69 -61.44 9.18
N GLY A 141 -6.11 -61.12 8.01
CA GLY A 141 -5.33 -61.88 7.03
C GLY A 141 -5.96 -61.72 5.65
N HIS A 142 -5.41 -60.88 4.77
CA HIS A 142 -5.44 -61.13 3.32
C HIS A 142 -4.44 -60.24 2.56
N ALA A 143 -3.58 -60.93 1.81
CA ALA A 143 -2.74 -60.39 0.76
C ALA A 143 -3.50 -60.44 -0.57
N GLY A 144 -3.31 -59.41 -1.40
CA GLY A 144 -3.73 -59.34 -2.81
C GLY A 144 -3.30 -57.97 -3.34
N ALA A 145 -2.15 -57.80 -3.99
CA ALA A 145 -1.79 -58.21 -5.34
C ALA A 145 -2.67 -57.56 -6.42
N GLY A 146 -2.12 -56.55 -7.10
CA GLY A 146 -2.53 -56.14 -8.45
C GLY A 146 -2.74 -54.64 -8.67
N PRO A 147 -1.81 -53.93 -9.33
CA PRO A 147 -2.07 -52.64 -9.96
C PRO A 147 -2.59 -52.83 -11.39
N SER A 148 -3.73 -52.23 -11.73
CA SER A 148 -4.22 -52.14 -13.12
C SER A 148 -3.91 -50.77 -13.70
N ARG A 149 -2.87 -50.72 -14.54
CA ARG A 149 -2.64 -49.73 -15.60
C ARG A 149 -3.00 -50.39 -16.94
N GLN A 150 -3.90 -49.77 -17.71
CA GLN A 150 -4.05 -49.87 -19.17
C GLN A 150 -4.51 -48.48 -19.63
N SER A 151 -3.72 -47.74 -20.41
CA SER A 151 -3.69 -47.72 -21.90
C SER A 151 -4.95 -47.10 -22.48
N ALA A 152 -5.01 -46.31 -23.55
CA ALA A 152 -4.10 -45.64 -24.49
C ALA A 152 -5.05 -44.89 -25.48
N ASP A 153 -4.62 -43.77 -26.04
CA ASP A 153 -4.97 -43.20 -27.38
C ASP A 153 -4.44 -41.77 -27.37
N GLU A 154 -3.38 -41.35 -28.08
CA GLU A 154 -3.03 -41.49 -29.51
C GLU A 154 -4.17 -41.08 -30.46
N GLY A 155 -4.09 -39.81 -30.89
CA GLY A 155 -4.94 -39.23 -31.92
C GLY A 155 -4.24 -38.04 -32.55
N GLY A 156 -3.16 -38.30 -33.30
CA GLY A 156 -2.50 -37.32 -34.15
C GLY A 156 -3.19 -37.15 -35.50
N GLY A 157 -2.97 -36.00 -36.13
CA GLY A 157 -3.06 -35.84 -37.57
C GLY A 157 -3.96 -34.70 -38.04
N GLY A 158 -3.37 -33.67 -38.66
CA GLY A 158 -4.11 -32.78 -39.55
C GLY A 158 -3.58 -31.36 -39.63
N THR A 159 -2.38 -31.16 -40.14
CA THR A 159 -1.97 -29.88 -40.76
C THR A 159 -2.71 -29.70 -42.08
N PRO A 160 -3.34 -28.53 -42.32
CA PRO A 160 -3.41 -27.96 -43.65
C PRO A 160 -2.49 -26.75 -43.72
N GLU A 161 -1.53 -26.88 -44.63
CA GLU A 161 -0.73 -25.82 -45.22
C GLU A 161 -1.66 -24.73 -45.77
N ARG A 162 -1.68 -23.56 -45.12
CA ARG A 162 -2.44 -22.38 -45.57
C ARG A 162 -1.50 -21.18 -45.64
N GLU A 163 -1.11 -20.89 -46.87
CA GLU A 163 -0.78 -19.59 -47.44
C GLU A 163 -0.58 -18.43 -46.45
N GLY A 164 0.69 -18.02 -46.30
CA GLY A 164 1.10 -16.62 -46.37
C GLY A 164 0.36 -15.58 -45.52
N SER A 165 -0.19 -15.95 -44.36
CA SER A 165 -0.67 -14.97 -43.38
C SER A 165 0.55 -14.24 -42.81
N PRO A 166 0.59 -12.89 -42.79
CA PRO A 166 1.67 -12.19 -42.10
C PRO A 166 1.70 -12.70 -40.66
N ALA A 167 2.89 -13.08 -40.18
CA ALA A 167 3.08 -13.59 -38.83
C ALA A 167 2.25 -12.74 -37.87
N PRO A 168 1.40 -13.35 -37.00
CA PRO A 168 0.58 -12.58 -36.08
C PRO A 168 1.55 -11.67 -35.32
N LYS A 169 1.37 -10.36 -35.49
CA LYS A 169 2.17 -9.39 -34.75
C LYS A 169 1.95 -9.75 -33.29
N SER A 170 3.00 -10.19 -32.62
CA SER A 170 3.00 -10.42 -31.18
C SER A 170 2.32 -9.22 -30.53
N PRO A 171 1.31 -9.43 -29.67
CA PRO A 171 0.55 -8.34 -29.08
C PRO A 171 1.50 -7.27 -28.52
N THR A 172 1.20 -5.99 -28.76
CA THR A 172 2.10 -4.86 -28.44
C THR A 172 2.47 -4.75 -26.95
N TRP A 173 1.75 -5.43 -26.06
CA TRP A 173 2.09 -5.48 -24.63
C TRP A 173 3.24 -6.44 -24.31
N ARG A 174 3.62 -7.35 -25.23
CA ARG A 174 4.78 -8.25 -25.06
C ARG A 174 6.13 -7.53 -25.07
N GLU A 175 6.14 -6.23 -25.37
CA GLU A 175 7.30 -5.36 -25.13
C GLU A 175 7.63 -5.24 -23.62
N TYR A 176 6.68 -5.57 -22.75
CA TYR A 176 6.81 -5.41 -21.29
C TYR A 176 6.33 -6.66 -20.54
N PRO A 177 7.24 -7.57 -20.12
CA PRO A 177 6.88 -8.80 -19.39
C PRO A 177 6.31 -8.53 -17.99
N GLU A 178 6.51 -7.33 -17.46
CA GLU A 178 5.93 -6.89 -16.18
C GLU A 178 4.46 -6.45 -16.30
N LEU A 179 3.92 -6.34 -17.52
CA LEU A 179 2.57 -5.81 -17.74
C LEU A 179 1.55 -6.96 -17.86
N VAL A 180 0.67 -7.06 -16.86
CA VAL A 180 -0.41 -8.05 -16.86
C VAL A 180 -1.62 -7.52 -17.63
N THR A 181 -2.18 -8.32 -18.52
CA THR A 181 -3.41 -8.01 -19.27
C THR A 181 -4.60 -8.78 -18.73
N LEU A 182 -5.82 -8.27 -18.98
CA LEU A 182 -7.06 -9.00 -18.66
C LEU A 182 -7.24 -10.23 -19.56
N GLU A 183 -6.94 -10.09 -20.84
CA GLU A 183 -6.99 -11.20 -21.80
C GLU A 183 -5.74 -12.08 -21.66
N ALA A 184 -5.95 -13.39 -21.57
CA ALA A 184 -4.88 -14.37 -21.53
C ALA A 184 -4.26 -14.60 -22.91
N ALA A 185 -2.94 -14.80 -22.95
CA ALA A 185 -2.24 -15.29 -24.13
C ALA A 185 -1.66 -16.69 -23.92
N ASP A 186 -1.40 -17.37 -25.03
CA ASP A 186 -0.99 -18.78 -25.05
C ASP A 186 0.36 -19.06 -24.36
N ASP A 187 1.21 -18.05 -24.18
CA ASP A 187 2.53 -18.12 -23.55
C ASP A 187 2.62 -17.43 -22.18
N ASP A 188 1.49 -16.94 -21.64
CA ASP A 188 1.49 -16.20 -20.37
C ASP A 188 2.07 -17.02 -19.21
N GLU A 189 1.82 -18.32 -19.17
CA GLU A 189 2.35 -19.22 -18.14
C GLU A 189 3.89 -19.27 -18.16
N GLU A 190 4.50 -19.28 -19.36
CA GLU A 190 5.96 -19.28 -19.52
C GLU A 190 6.56 -17.91 -19.16
N VAL A 191 5.87 -16.82 -19.49
CA VAL A 191 6.33 -15.45 -19.23
C VAL A 191 6.24 -15.08 -17.75
N PHE A 192 5.12 -15.38 -17.10
CA PHE A 192 4.87 -14.96 -15.72
C PHE A 192 5.39 -15.95 -14.67
N GLY A 193 5.67 -17.20 -15.06
CA GLY A 193 6.30 -18.21 -14.21
C GLY A 193 5.58 -18.37 -12.87
N GLU A 194 6.27 -18.06 -11.77
CA GLU A 194 5.74 -18.20 -10.41
C GLU A 194 4.52 -17.31 -10.11
N ALA A 195 4.36 -16.19 -10.82
CA ALA A 195 3.22 -15.29 -10.65
C ALA A 195 1.95 -15.80 -11.35
N TRP A 196 2.06 -16.81 -12.23
CA TRP A 196 0.96 -17.28 -13.07
C TRP A 196 -0.31 -17.67 -12.30
N PRO A 197 -0.24 -18.46 -11.20
CA PRO A 197 -1.44 -18.82 -10.44
C PRO A 197 -2.20 -17.60 -9.89
N LEU A 198 -1.46 -16.57 -9.47
CA LEU A 198 -2.06 -15.33 -8.96
C LEU A 198 -2.68 -14.49 -10.08
N ILE A 199 -2.11 -14.51 -11.29
CA ILE A 199 -2.67 -13.81 -12.46
C ILE A 199 -3.97 -14.47 -12.89
N VAL A 200 -4.05 -15.80 -12.91
CA VAL A 200 -5.28 -16.54 -13.22
C VAL A 200 -6.37 -16.19 -12.19
N GLU A 201 -6.06 -16.29 -10.90
CA GLU A 201 -6.99 -15.90 -9.83
C GLU A 201 -7.45 -14.45 -9.98
N TRP A 202 -6.52 -13.53 -10.27
CA TRP A 202 -6.84 -12.12 -10.48
C TRP A 202 -7.77 -11.89 -11.67
N ARG A 203 -7.55 -12.58 -12.80
CA ARG A 203 -8.40 -12.48 -14.01
C ARG A 203 -9.80 -13.02 -13.73
N GLU A 204 -9.91 -14.19 -13.11
CA GLU A 204 -11.20 -14.78 -12.72
C GLU A 204 -11.98 -13.85 -11.79
N MET A 205 -11.29 -13.22 -10.83
CA MET A 205 -11.92 -12.24 -9.94
C MET A 205 -12.30 -10.96 -10.67
N LYS A 206 -11.50 -10.46 -11.62
CA LYS A 206 -11.86 -9.26 -12.39
C LYS A 206 -13.07 -9.49 -13.30
N GLU A 207 -13.21 -10.67 -13.88
CA GLU A 207 -14.37 -11.00 -14.70
C GLU A 207 -15.65 -11.16 -13.88
N SER A 208 -15.54 -11.82 -12.72
CA SER A 208 -16.69 -12.11 -11.86
C SER A 208 -17.10 -10.97 -10.92
N HIS A 209 -16.18 -10.03 -10.63
CA HIS A 209 -16.39 -9.02 -9.58
C HIS A 209 -16.65 -7.62 -10.17
N PRO A 210 -17.91 -7.14 -10.20
CA PRO A 210 -18.22 -5.83 -10.75
C PRO A 210 -17.54 -4.70 -9.96
N ASP A 211 -17.13 -3.65 -10.67
CA ASP A 211 -16.48 -2.47 -10.09
C ASP A 211 -17.33 -1.80 -8.99
N GLU A 212 -18.65 -1.87 -9.16
CA GLU A 212 -19.63 -1.41 -8.18
C GLU A 212 -20.44 -2.58 -7.62
N GLY A 213 -20.52 -2.67 -6.30
CA GLY A 213 -21.38 -3.65 -5.64
C GLY A 213 -21.63 -3.32 -4.18
N LYS A 214 -22.50 -4.12 -3.56
CA LYS A 214 -22.96 -3.93 -2.18
C LYS A 214 -23.07 -5.28 -1.49
N GLY A 215 -22.92 -5.27 -0.17
CA GLY A 215 -23.07 -6.46 0.67
C GLY A 215 -21.74 -7.09 1.10
N LEU A 216 -21.85 -8.07 1.99
CA LEU A 216 -20.70 -8.74 2.62
C LEU A 216 -19.90 -9.58 1.62
N GLU A 217 -20.57 -10.32 0.74
CA GLU A 217 -19.92 -11.14 -0.28
C GLU A 217 -19.11 -10.27 -1.25
N TRP A 218 -19.68 -9.15 -1.69
CA TRP A 218 -18.96 -8.19 -2.53
C TRP A 218 -17.74 -7.60 -1.82
N LEU A 219 -17.85 -7.26 -0.52
CA LEU A 219 -16.73 -6.77 0.27
C LEU A 219 -15.63 -7.82 0.44
N ALA A 220 -16.00 -9.09 0.65
CA ALA A 220 -15.06 -10.19 0.78
C ALA A 220 -14.33 -10.49 -0.54
N GLY A 221 -15.04 -10.51 -1.68
CA GLY A 221 -14.41 -10.66 -2.99
C GLY A 221 -13.52 -9.46 -3.34
N ARG A 222 -13.94 -8.23 -2.98
CA ARG A 222 -13.11 -7.02 -3.17
C ARG A 222 -11.86 -7.04 -2.30
N GLU A 223 -11.96 -7.54 -1.08
CA GLU A 223 -10.83 -7.74 -0.17
C GLU A 223 -9.82 -8.72 -0.79
N ARG A 224 -10.29 -9.90 -1.22
CA ARG A 224 -9.43 -10.90 -1.86
C ARG A 224 -8.77 -10.40 -3.14
N LEU A 225 -9.53 -9.71 -4.01
CA LEU A 225 -8.98 -9.10 -5.23
C LEU A 225 -7.84 -8.13 -4.90
N LEU A 226 -8.01 -7.26 -3.90
CA LEU A 226 -6.97 -6.30 -3.49
C LEU A 226 -5.74 -6.99 -2.88
N GLU A 227 -5.91 -8.12 -2.18
CA GLU A 227 -4.79 -8.93 -1.68
C GLU A 227 -3.99 -9.54 -2.84
N VAL A 228 -4.66 -10.10 -3.83
CA VAL A 228 -4.01 -10.65 -5.04
C VAL A 228 -3.32 -9.54 -5.83
N GLU A 229 -3.97 -8.37 -6.01
CA GLU A 229 -3.36 -7.21 -6.67
C GLU A 229 -2.09 -6.74 -5.94
N LEU A 230 -2.09 -6.74 -4.59
CA LEU A 230 -0.91 -6.38 -3.80
C LEU A 230 0.20 -7.42 -3.90
N ALA A 231 -0.11 -8.72 -3.84
CA ALA A 231 0.89 -9.79 -4.00
C ALA A 231 1.57 -9.70 -5.38
N LEU A 232 0.79 -9.50 -6.45
CA LEU A 232 1.32 -9.32 -7.79
C LEU A 232 2.24 -8.09 -7.89
N MET A 233 1.88 -6.96 -7.28
CA MET A 233 2.67 -5.74 -7.36
C MET A 233 3.89 -5.70 -6.43
N GLU A 234 3.80 -6.27 -5.23
CA GLU A 234 4.85 -6.21 -4.21
C GLU A 234 5.86 -7.35 -4.38
N ASP A 235 5.36 -8.59 -4.53
CA ASP A 235 6.21 -9.79 -4.54
C ASP A 235 6.73 -10.10 -5.96
N HIS A 236 5.92 -9.83 -6.98
CA HIS A 236 6.23 -10.18 -8.37
C HIS A 236 6.50 -8.98 -9.28
N GLU A 237 6.51 -7.76 -8.72
CA GLU A 237 6.80 -6.52 -9.44
C GLU A 237 5.89 -6.21 -10.63
N MET A 238 4.72 -6.84 -10.69
CA MET A 238 3.81 -6.75 -11.82
C MET A 238 3.08 -5.41 -11.85
N THR A 239 2.86 -4.91 -13.06
CA THR A 239 2.00 -3.77 -13.35
C THR A 239 0.64 -4.25 -13.83
N LEU A 240 -0.40 -3.82 -13.13
CA LEU A 240 -1.78 -4.25 -13.38
C LEU A 240 -2.57 -3.17 -14.14
N PRO A 241 -3.59 -3.55 -14.94
CA PRO A 241 -4.50 -2.60 -15.58
C PRO A 241 -5.19 -1.70 -14.55
N PRO A 242 -5.50 -0.43 -14.88
CA PRO A 242 -5.65 0.13 -16.23
C PRO A 242 -4.36 0.68 -16.86
N GLU A 243 -3.21 0.52 -16.21
CA GLU A 243 -1.96 1.06 -16.74
C GLU A 243 -1.57 0.39 -18.06
N LYS A 244 -1.02 1.20 -18.96
CA LYS A 244 -0.59 0.75 -20.31
C LYS A 244 0.92 0.60 -20.44
N GLN A 245 1.65 0.97 -19.39
CA GLN A 245 3.11 0.98 -19.33
C GLN A 245 3.55 0.50 -17.94
N PRO A 246 4.71 -0.16 -17.82
CA PRO A 246 5.26 -0.56 -16.53
C PRO A 246 5.41 0.61 -15.58
N LEU A 247 5.02 0.40 -14.33
CA LEU A 247 5.18 1.39 -13.28
C LEU A 247 6.55 1.24 -12.63
N HIS A 248 7.29 2.34 -12.53
CA HIS A 248 8.59 2.36 -11.89
C HIS A 248 8.67 3.38 -10.75
N GLY A 249 9.48 3.07 -9.74
CA GLY A 249 9.84 3.99 -8.66
C GLY A 249 8.64 4.55 -7.88
N LEU A 250 8.51 5.89 -7.88
CA LEU A 250 7.52 6.59 -7.05
C LEU A 250 6.08 6.24 -7.43
N ASP A 251 5.80 6.04 -8.72
CA ASP A 251 4.45 5.76 -9.20
C ASP A 251 3.97 4.39 -8.72
N ARG A 252 4.84 3.37 -8.78
CA ARG A 252 4.56 2.04 -8.21
C ARG A 252 4.31 2.12 -6.70
N SER A 253 5.15 2.84 -5.97
CA SER A 253 4.96 3.01 -4.51
C SER A 253 3.65 3.72 -4.15
N GLY A 254 3.25 4.70 -4.96
CA GLY A 254 1.98 5.40 -4.83
C GLY A 254 0.78 4.46 -5.05
N GLN A 255 0.84 3.64 -6.10
CA GLN A 255 -0.20 2.66 -6.39
C GLN A 255 -0.33 1.57 -5.33
N VAL A 256 0.79 1.02 -4.87
CA VAL A 256 0.82 0.04 -3.77
C VAL A 256 0.20 0.66 -2.49
N SER A 257 0.62 1.87 -2.13
CA SER A 257 0.06 2.58 -0.97
C SER A 257 -1.44 2.83 -1.11
N TRP A 258 -1.90 3.22 -2.31
CA TRP A 258 -3.32 3.41 -2.58
C TRP A 258 -4.11 2.09 -2.42
N ARG A 259 -3.61 0.97 -2.96
CA ARG A 259 -4.23 -0.35 -2.83
C ARG A 259 -4.26 -0.84 -1.38
N ARG A 260 -3.17 -0.67 -0.62
CA ARG A 260 -3.14 -0.98 0.83
C ARG A 260 -4.19 -0.18 1.60
N LYS A 261 -4.33 1.11 1.29
CA LYS A 261 -5.35 1.97 1.90
C LYS A 261 -6.76 1.53 1.51
N ALA A 262 -6.98 1.13 0.26
CA ALA A 262 -8.23 0.57 -0.20
C ALA A 262 -8.57 -0.73 0.54
N LEU A 263 -7.62 -1.65 0.69
CA LEU A 263 -7.79 -2.90 1.43
C LEU A 263 -8.21 -2.65 2.88
N PHE A 264 -7.51 -1.74 3.56
CA PHE A 264 -7.87 -1.33 4.92
C PHE A 264 -9.29 -0.74 5.00
N GLY A 265 -9.66 0.08 4.01
CA GLY A 265 -11.01 0.62 3.88
C GLY A 265 -12.07 -0.48 3.73
N THR A 266 -11.83 -1.46 2.86
CA THR A 266 -12.72 -2.60 2.60
C THR A 266 -12.88 -3.46 3.84
N ARG A 267 -11.79 -3.82 4.53
CA ARG A 267 -11.82 -4.57 5.80
C ARG A 267 -12.64 -3.85 6.87
N ARG A 268 -12.46 -2.55 7.00
CA ARG A 268 -13.23 -1.73 7.95
C ARG A 268 -14.71 -1.67 7.57
N ALA A 269 -15.04 -1.57 6.29
CA ALA A 269 -16.42 -1.60 5.82
C ALA A 269 -17.08 -2.95 6.13
N ARG A 270 -16.36 -4.06 5.88
CA ARG A 270 -16.83 -5.42 6.19
C ARG A 270 -17.11 -5.61 7.67
N ALA A 271 -16.15 -5.26 8.53
CA ALA A 271 -16.31 -5.34 9.98
C ALA A 271 -17.52 -4.52 10.47
N ARG A 272 -17.74 -3.32 9.91
CA ARG A 272 -18.92 -2.51 10.22
C ARG A 272 -20.21 -3.18 9.78
N SER A 273 -20.28 -3.73 8.57
CA SER A 273 -21.47 -4.44 8.11
C SER A 273 -21.78 -5.67 8.95
N GLU A 274 -20.77 -6.44 9.37
CA GLU A 274 -20.96 -7.59 10.27
C GLU A 274 -21.54 -7.16 11.62
N ILE A 275 -21.01 -6.08 12.22
CA ILE A 275 -21.54 -5.50 13.46
C ILE A 275 -23.00 -5.07 13.27
N VAL A 276 -23.32 -4.38 12.18
CA VAL A 276 -24.69 -3.92 11.90
C VAL A 276 -25.64 -5.10 11.74
N THR A 277 -25.24 -6.14 11.00
CA THR A 277 -26.03 -7.37 10.84
C THR A 277 -26.25 -8.07 12.18
N TRP A 278 -25.22 -8.12 13.03
CA TRP A 278 -25.33 -8.69 14.37
C TRP A 278 -26.30 -7.90 15.26
N VAL A 279 -26.19 -6.57 15.30
CA VAL A 279 -27.10 -5.70 16.06
C VAL A 279 -28.54 -5.87 15.58
N TRP A 280 -28.76 -5.92 14.27
CA TRP A 280 -30.08 -6.18 13.69
C TRP A 280 -30.64 -7.54 14.11
N ARG A 281 -29.83 -8.61 14.08
CA ARG A 281 -30.24 -9.94 14.55
C ARG A 281 -30.63 -9.94 16.03
N VAL A 282 -29.89 -9.23 16.88
CA VAL A 282 -30.23 -9.10 18.31
C VAL A 282 -31.55 -8.35 18.50
N LEU A 283 -31.78 -7.28 17.74
CA LEU A 283 -33.02 -6.50 17.80
C LEU A 283 -34.23 -7.32 17.31
N THR A 284 -34.10 -8.06 16.21
CA THR A 284 -35.20 -8.89 15.69
C THR A 284 -35.54 -10.04 16.64
N LEU A 285 -34.53 -10.67 17.25
CA LEU A 285 -34.75 -11.67 18.30
C LEU A 285 -35.46 -11.07 19.52
N ARG A 286 -35.03 -9.91 20.01
CA ARG A 286 -35.70 -9.25 21.15
C ARG A 286 -37.16 -8.92 20.85
N TRP A 287 -37.48 -8.51 19.62
CA TRP A 287 -38.86 -8.20 19.21
C TRP A 287 -39.75 -9.45 19.18
N LEU A 288 -39.22 -10.59 18.70
CA LEU A 288 -39.89 -11.89 18.73
C LEU A 288 -40.22 -12.36 20.15
N TRP A 289 -39.35 -12.06 21.12
CA TRP A 289 -39.58 -12.40 22.53
C TRP A 289 -40.64 -11.52 23.22
N THR A 290 -40.84 -10.28 22.77
CA THR A 290 -41.87 -9.39 23.36
C THR A 290 -43.28 -9.64 22.87
N LEU A 291 -43.45 -10.42 21.80
CA LEU A 291 -44.76 -10.78 21.21
C LEU A 291 -45.31 -12.12 21.71
N ARG A 292 -44.58 -12.82 22.57
CA ARG A 292 -44.95 -14.10 23.17
C ARG A 292 -45.31 -13.92 24.63
#